data_AF-A0A2T2WQU2-F1
#
_entry.id   AF-A0A2T2WQU2-F1
#
_cell.length_a   1.000
_cell.length_b   1.000
_cell.length_c   1.000
_cell.angle_alpha   90.00
_cell.angle_beta   90.00
_cell.angle_gamma   90.00
#
_symmetry.space_group_name_H-M   'P 1'
#
loop_
_entity.id
_entity.type
_entity.pdbx_description
1 polymer ?
#
loop_
_entity_poly.entity_id
_entity_poly.type
_entity_poly.pdbx_seq_one_letter_code
_entity_poly.pdbx_strand_id
1 'polypeptide(L)'
;EKAIGLMTIFFMILGHTTKYHVTWLAIVLPLIFWAIGLVVGGWRIARTVGSHIFRLRPMNALSTQAAAAITVSVAAMLGFPVSTTQTTDGCLFGMGASLDPLHVRWPMVRKIIVVWLLTMPIAMI
;
A
#
# COMPACT_ATOMS: atom_id res chain seq x y z
N GLU A 1 10.25 -0.17 -0.06
CA GLU A 1 10.99 0.02 -1.34
C GLU A 1 11.07 1.48 -1.76
N LYS A 2 9.96 2.10 -2.17
CA LYS A 2 9.95 3.49 -2.71
C LYS A 2 10.59 4.52 -1.77
N ALA A 3 10.27 4.48 -0.47
CA ALA A 3 10.85 5.39 0.51
C ALA A 3 12.36 5.20 0.74
N ILE A 4 12.84 3.95 0.68
CA ILE A 4 14.27 3.61 0.84
C ILE A 4 15.06 4.11 -0.38
N GLY A 5 14.51 3.93 -1.58
CA GLY A 5 15.09 4.47 -2.82
C GLY A 5 15.19 5.99 -2.80
N LEU A 6 14.11 6.69 -2.44
CA LEU A 6 14.11 8.15 -2.32
C LEU A 6 15.13 8.64 -1.28
N MET A 7 15.21 7.97 -0.12
CA MET A 7 16.17 8.33 0.93
C MET A 7 17.62 8.05 0.52
N THR A 8 17.86 6.97 -0.24
CA THR A 8 19.18 6.65 -0.79
C THR A 8 19.63 7.72 -1.77
N ILE A 9 18.74 8.16 -2.66
CA ILE A 9 19.02 9.27 -3.60
C ILE A 9 19.29 10.57 -2.83
N PHE A 10 18.51 10.85 -1.78
CA PHE A 10 18.73 12.02 -0.92
C PHE A 10 20.13 12.02 -0.29
N PHE A 11 20.56 10.89 0.28
CA PHE A 11 21.91 10.76 0.83
C PHE A 11 23.01 10.80 -0.23
N MET A 12 22.74 10.26 -1.42
CA MET A 12 23.66 10.29 -2.56
C MET A 12 23.93 11.73 -3.02
N ILE A 13 22.88 12.56 -3.09
CA ILE A 13 22.97 13.99 -3.42
C ILE A 13 23.76 14.74 -2.34
N LEU A 14 23.45 14.52 -1.06
CA LEU A 14 24.14 15.14 0.08
C LEU A 14 25.64 14.79 0.14
N GLY A 15 25.99 13.54 -0.17
CA GLY A 15 27.36 13.05 -0.11
C GLY A 15 28.18 13.31 -1.37
N HIS A 16 27.62 13.94 -2.41
CA HIS A 16 28.24 14.09 -3.74
C HIS A 16 28.83 12.78 -4.30
N THR A 17 28.26 11.63 -3.94
CA THR A 17 28.74 10.33 -4.42
C THR A 17 27.92 9.90 -5.63
N THR A 18 28.58 9.43 -6.69
CA THR A 18 27.88 8.96 -7.90
C THR A 18 27.60 7.45 -7.87
N LYS A 19 28.01 6.76 -6.81
CA LYS A 19 27.76 5.33 -6.62
C LYS A 19 26.46 5.12 -5.86
N TYR A 20 25.54 4.37 -6.46
CA TYR A 20 24.31 3.94 -5.80
C TYR A 20 24.66 2.96 -4.69
N HIS A 21 24.66 3.43 -3.44
CA HIS A 21 24.95 2.64 -2.27
C HIS A 21 23.84 2.83 -1.24
N VAL A 22 23.10 1.75 -0.95
CA VAL A 22 22.05 1.77 0.06
C VAL A 22 22.69 1.71 1.44
N THR A 23 22.84 2.87 2.07
CA THR A 23 23.33 2.98 3.44
C THR A 23 22.27 2.48 4.42
N TRP A 24 22.69 1.87 5.54
CA TRP A 24 21.77 1.40 6.58
C TRP A 24 20.82 2.51 7.10
N LEU A 25 21.28 3.77 7.16
CA LEU A 25 20.44 4.92 7.50
C LEU A 25 19.27 5.12 6.51
N ALA A 26 19.48 4.86 5.22
CA ALA A 26 18.43 4.99 4.20
C ALA A 26 17.30 3.96 4.37
N ILE A 27 17.55 2.90 5.13
CA ILE A 27 16.55 1.89 5.52
C ILE A 27 15.87 2.29 6.83
N VAL A 28 16.67 2.61 7.86
CA VAL A 28 16.18 2.81 9.23
C VAL A 28 15.36 4.10 9.38
N LEU A 29 15.78 5.21 8.78
CA LEU A 29 15.09 6.50 8.92
C LEU A 29 13.65 6.45 8.40
N PRO A 30 13.38 6.03 7.15
CA PRO A 30 12.01 5.94 6.64
C PRO A 30 11.13 4.98 7.46
N LEU A 31 11.69 3.89 7.99
CA LEU A 31 10.97 2.95 8.86
C LEU A 31 10.52 3.62 10.16
N ILE A 32 11.39 4.41 10.80
CA ILE A 32 11.06 5.15 12.02
C ILE A 32 9.95 6.17 11.74
N PHE A 33 10.07 6.97 10.68
CA PHE A 33 9.04 7.94 10.32
C PHE A 33 7.69 7.28 10.03
N TRP A 34 7.70 6.14 9.34
CA TRP A 34 6.48 5.37 9.08
C TRP A 34 5.85 4.85 10.37
N ALA A 35 6.65 4.30 11.29
CA ALA A 35 6.17 3.81 12.59
C ALA A 35 5.59 4.94 13.44
N ILE A 36 6.24 6.11 13.47
CA ILE A 36 5.73 7.30 14.18
C ILE A 36 4.41 7.74 13.55
N GLY A 37 4.33 7.84 12.22
CA GLY A 37 3.09 8.21 11.53
C GLY A 37 1.93 7.25 11.83
N LEU A 38 2.22 5.95 11.92
CA LEU A 38 1.25 4.92 12.29
C LEU A 38 0.71 5.13 13.72
N VAL A 39 1.59 5.43 14.68
CA VAL A 39 1.19 5.64 16.09
C VAL A 39 0.41 6.95 16.26
N VAL A 40 0.86 8.04 15.64
CA VAL A 40 0.28 9.38 15.82
C VAL A 40 -1.09 9.52 15.12
N GLY A 41 -1.23 8.98 13.91
CA GLY A 41 -2.43 9.19 13.08
C GLY A 41 -3.07 7.92 12.54
N GLY A 42 -2.32 6.81 12.47
CA GLY A 42 -2.76 5.58 11.83
C GLY A 42 -3.98 4.95 12.50
N TRP A 43 -4.10 5.04 13.83
CA TRP A 43 -5.23 4.45 14.56
C TRP A 43 -6.59 5.07 14.20
N ARG A 44 -6.63 6.38 13.88
CA ARG A 44 -7.86 7.06 13.46
C ARG A 44 -8.30 6.62 12.08
N ILE A 45 -7.34 6.44 11.17
CA ILE A 45 -7.56 5.98 9.79
C ILE A 45 -7.98 4.51 9.77
N ALA A 46 -7.34 3.66 10.58
CA ALA A 46 -7.69 2.24 10.69
C ALA A 46 -9.15 2.03 11.11
N ARG A 47 -9.69 2.90 11.99
CA ARG A 47 -11.08 2.85 12.43
C ARG A 47 -12.09 3.24 11.33
N THR A 48 -11.75 4.15 10.43
CA THR A 48 -12.68 4.63 9.38
C THR A 48 -12.74 3.74 8.14
N VAL A 49 -11.67 3.02 7.82
CA VAL A 49 -11.57 2.22 6.59
C VAL A 49 -12.34 0.88 6.67
N GLY A 50 -12.38 0.24 7.84
CA GLY A 50 -12.73 -1.19 7.96
C GLY A 50 -14.16 -1.64 7.62
N SER A 51 -15.14 -0.74 7.42
CA SER A 51 -16.56 -1.12 7.31
C SER A 51 -17.22 -0.89 5.94
N HIS A 52 -16.52 -0.33 4.96
CA HIS A 52 -17.19 0.27 3.79
C HIS A 52 -17.51 -0.70 2.64
N ILE A 53 -16.80 -1.83 2.50
CA ILE A 53 -16.89 -2.70 1.30
C ILE A 53 -17.64 -4.01 1.59
N PHE A 54 -17.28 -4.72 2.67
CA PHE A 54 -18.01 -5.89 3.20
C PHE A 54 -17.64 -6.10 4.67
N ARG A 55 -18.38 -6.96 5.41
CA ARG A 55 -18.03 -7.29 6.80
C ARG A 55 -16.77 -8.15 6.83
N LEU A 56 -15.63 -7.52 7.11
CA LEU A 56 -14.35 -8.19 7.24
C LEU A 56 -14.22 -8.81 8.63
N ARG A 57 -14.17 -10.15 8.70
CA ARG A 57 -13.83 -10.87 9.94
C ARG A 57 -12.31 -10.81 10.17
N PRO A 58 -11.82 -10.77 11.42
CA PRO A 58 -10.39 -10.68 11.72
C PRO A 58 -9.55 -11.76 11.03
N MET A 59 -10.07 -12.99 10.96
CA MET A 59 -9.39 -14.11 10.29
C MET A 59 -9.18 -13.84 8.79
N ASN A 60 -10.22 -13.35 8.11
CA ASN A 60 -10.17 -13.03 6.68
C ASN A 60 -9.31 -11.78 6.42
N ALA A 61 -9.27 -10.84 7.38
CA ALA A 61 -8.40 -9.67 7.31
C ALA A 61 -6.92 -10.07 7.32
N LEU A 62 -6.55 -11.06 8.13
CA LEU A 62 -5.19 -11.60 8.16
C LEU A 62 -4.85 -12.30 6.85
N SER A 63 -5.73 -13.18 6.35
CA SER A 63 -5.53 -13.87 5.07
C SER A 63 -5.40 -12.90 3.90
N THR A 64 -6.22 -11.85 3.87
CA THR A 64 -6.17 -10.80 2.85
C THR A 64 -4.85 -10.03 2.90
N GLN A 65 -4.38 -9.66 4.09
CA GLN A 65 -3.10 -8.97 4.26
C GLN A 65 -1.91 -9.86 3.90
N ALA A 66 -1.96 -11.16 4.25
CA ALA A 66 -0.93 -12.11 3.86
C ALA A 66 -0.86 -12.26 2.33
N ALA A 67 -2.01 -12.40 1.66
CA ALA A 67 -2.07 -12.46 0.20
C ALA A 67 -1.53 -11.18 -0.46
N ALA A 68 -1.88 -10.01 0.08
CA ALA A 68 -1.36 -8.74 -0.40
C ALA A 68 0.17 -8.64 -0.19
N ALA A 69 0.67 -9.03 0.98
CA ALA A 69 2.10 -9.03 1.29
C ALA A 69 2.88 -9.96 0.36
N ILE A 70 2.37 -11.17 0.11
CA ILE A 70 2.98 -12.12 -0.83
C ILE A 70 3.00 -11.53 -2.23
N THR A 71 1.87 -11.00 -2.71
CA THR A 71 1.74 -10.44 -4.06
C THR A 71 2.69 -9.25 -4.27
N VAL A 72 2.75 -8.33 -3.31
CA VAL A 72 3.66 -7.18 -3.35
C VAL A 72 5.12 -7.65 -3.29
N SER A 73 5.44 -8.64 -2.45
CA SER A 73 6.81 -9.16 -2.32
C SER A 73 7.27 -9.84 -3.61
N VAL A 74 6.40 -10.63 -4.25
CA VAL A 74 6.71 -11.25 -5.54
C VAL A 74 6.91 -10.20 -6.63
N ALA A 75 6.03 -9.19 -6.70
CA ALA A 75 6.17 -8.10 -7.66
C ALA A 75 7.47 -7.30 -7.45
N ALA A 76 7.82 -7.04 -6.20
CA ALA A 76 9.08 -6.43 -5.78
C ALA A 76 10.30 -7.24 -6.23
N MET A 77 10.30 -8.56 -6.01
CA MET A 77 11.38 -9.46 -6.44
C MET A 77 11.54 -9.49 -7.97
N LEU A 78 10.45 -9.33 -8.71
CA LEU A 78 10.45 -9.23 -10.16
C LEU A 78 10.80 -7.82 -10.68
N GLY A 79 10.94 -6.84 -9.80
CA GLY A 79 11.28 -5.45 -10.16
C GLY A 79 10.11 -4.65 -10.73
N PHE A 80 8.87 -5.14 -10.66
CA PHE A 80 7.72 -4.41 -11.17
C PHE A 80 7.23 -3.35 -10.17
N PRO A 81 7.10 -2.08 -10.59
CA PRO A 81 6.58 -1.03 -9.72
C PRO A 81 5.06 -1.22 -9.55
N VAL A 82 4.65 -1.79 -8.41
CA VAL A 82 3.23 -1.97 -8.06
C VAL A 82 2.74 -0.93 -7.04
N SER A 83 1.43 -0.70 -7.04
CA SER A 83 0.75 0.15 -6.06
C SER A 83 0.23 -0.70 -4.91
N THR A 84 0.78 -0.51 -3.71
CA THR A 84 0.39 -1.28 -2.52
C THR A 84 -1.08 -1.11 -2.16
N THR A 85 -1.66 0.08 -2.38
CA THR A 85 -3.10 0.34 -2.16
C THR A 85 -3.95 -0.49 -3.12
N GLN A 86 -3.66 -0.45 -4.41
CA GLN A 86 -4.43 -1.20 -5.41
C GLN A 86 -4.29 -2.70 -5.23
N THR A 87 -3.10 -3.18 -4.85
CA THR A 87 -2.90 -4.59 -4.56
C THR A 87 -3.68 -5.03 -3.31
N THR A 88 -3.64 -4.25 -2.23
CA THR A 88 -4.35 -4.59 -0.99
C THR A 88 -5.87 -4.55 -1.17
N ASP A 89 -6.39 -3.52 -1.84
CA ASP A 89 -7.81 -3.38 -2.12
C ASP A 89 -8.28 -4.45 -3.13
N GLY A 90 -7.46 -4.81 -4.12
CA GLY A 90 -7.71 -5.91 -5.04
C GLY A 90 -7.82 -7.27 -4.33
N CYS A 91 -6.89 -7.58 -3.43
CA CYS A 91 -6.98 -8.77 -2.58
C CYS A 91 -8.24 -8.75 -1.69
N LEU A 92 -8.62 -7.58 -1.18
CA LEU A 92 -9.82 -7.39 -0.37
C LEU A 92 -11.09 -7.67 -1.18
N PHE A 93 -11.19 -7.14 -2.40
CA PHE A 93 -12.31 -7.43 -3.31
C PHE A 93 -12.37 -8.92 -3.66
N GLY A 94 -11.21 -9.55 -3.93
CA GLY A 94 -11.11 -10.98 -4.20
C GLY A 94 -11.57 -11.84 -3.03
N MET A 95 -11.15 -11.52 -1.80
CA MET A 95 -11.60 -12.20 -0.59
C MET A 95 -13.12 -12.07 -0.43
N GLY A 96 -13.67 -10.86 -0.59
CA GLY A 96 -15.12 -10.64 -0.54
C GLY A 96 -15.88 -11.48 -1.56
N ALA A 97 -15.42 -11.50 -2.81
CA ALA A 97 -16.01 -12.28 -3.88
C ALA A 97 -15.91 -13.81 -3.67
N SER A 98 -14.83 -14.29 -3.02
CA SER A 98 -14.63 -15.71 -2.72
C SER A 98 -15.50 -16.24 -1.58
N LEU A 99 -15.90 -15.36 -0.63
CA LEU A 99 -16.77 -15.74 0.48
C LEU A 99 -18.24 -15.69 0.08
N ASP A 100 -18.68 -14.51 -0.37
CA ASP A 100 -20.04 -14.31 -0.83
C ASP A 100 -20.11 -13.05 -1.71
N PRO A 101 -20.18 -13.21 -3.05
CA PRO A 101 -20.20 -12.09 -3.97
C PRO A 101 -21.49 -11.26 -3.90
N LEU A 102 -22.58 -11.78 -3.34
CA LEU A 102 -23.85 -11.05 -3.18
C LEU A 102 -23.78 -10.03 -2.03
N HIS A 103 -22.95 -10.30 -1.01
CA HIS A 103 -22.78 -9.42 0.14
C HIS A 103 -21.71 -8.34 -0.05
N VAL A 104 -21.03 -8.32 -1.20
CA VAL A 104 -20.06 -7.29 -1.57
C VAL A 104 -20.78 -6.04 -2.09
N ARG A 105 -20.40 -4.86 -1.58
CA ARG A 105 -20.93 -3.57 -2.06
C ARG A 105 -20.25 -3.14 -3.35
N TRP A 106 -20.59 -3.78 -4.48
CA TRP A 106 -20.05 -3.47 -5.81
C TRP A 106 -20.10 -1.99 -6.24
N PRO A 107 -21.14 -1.20 -5.91
CA PRO A 107 -21.13 0.23 -6.22
C PRO A 107 -19.96 0.98 -5.56
N MET A 108 -19.56 0.58 -4.34
CA MET A 108 -18.42 1.17 -3.65
C MET A 108 -17.10 0.76 -4.32
N VAL A 109 -16.96 -0.52 -4.70
CA VAL A 109 -15.80 -1.02 -5.44
C VAL A 109 -15.63 -0.25 -6.75
N ARG A 110 -16.71 -0.06 -7.51
CA ARG A 110 -16.70 0.72 -8.74
C ARG A 110 -16.27 2.17 -8.50
N LYS A 111 -16.75 2.81 -7.42
CA LYS A 111 -16.36 4.17 -7.04
C LYS A 111 -14.85 4.26 -6.78
N ILE A 112 -14.28 3.28 -6.08
CA ILE A 112 -12.83 3.22 -5.81
C ILE A 112 -12.03 3.12 -7.12
N ILE A 113 -12.44 2.23 -8.03
CA ILE A 113 -11.76 2.06 -9.34
C ILE A 113 -11.83 3.35 -10.17
N VAL A 114 -12.99 4.02 -10.20
CA VAL A 114 -13.14 5.30 -10.89
C VAL A 114 -12.23 6.36 -10.28
N VAL A 115 -12.13 6.42 -8.95
CA VAL A 115 -11.22 7.35 -8.26
C VAL A 115 -9.77 7.08 -8.66
N TRP A 116 -9.33 5.81 -8.72
CA TRP A 116 -7.97 5.49 -9.16
C TRP A 116 -7.68 5.95 -10.59
N LEU A 117 -8.64 5.75 -11.50
CA LEU A 117 -8.50 6.24 -12.88
C LEU A 117 -8.49 7.76 -12.95
N LEU A 118 -9.25 8.44 -12.08
CA LEU A 118 -9.33 9.90 -12.03
C LEU A 118 -8.11 10.54 -11.35
N THR A 119 -7.44 9.85 -10.42
CA THR A 119 -6.27 10.42 -9.74
C THR A 119 -5.10 10.72 -10.68
N MET A 120 -4.88 9.91 -11.71
CA MET A 120 -3.82 10.13 -12.70
C MET A 120 -3.99 11.42 -13.51
N PRO A 121 -5.14 11.67 -14.19
CA PRO A 121 -5.33 12.91 -14.95
C PRO A 121 -5.37 14.14 -14.05
N ILE A 122 -5.90 14.04 -12.83
CA ILE A 122 -5.89 15.17 -11.88
C ILE A 122 -4.47 15.50 -11.45
N ALA A 123 -3.61 14.50 -11.23
CA ALA A 123 -2.22 14.74 -10.85
C ALA A 123 -1.34 15.30 -11.99
N MET A 124 -1.80 15.22 -13.24
CA MET A 124 -1.09 15.73 -14.42
C MET A 124 -1.40 17.20 -14.71
N ILE A 125 -2.49 17.73 -14.17
CA ILE A 125 -2.92 19.14 -14.26
C ILE A 125 -2.27 19.93 -13.13
#